data_AF-A0A5Q4DET5-F1
#
_entry.id   AF-A0A5Q4DET5-F1
#
_cell.length_a   1.000
_cell.length_b   1.000
_cell.length_c   1.000
_cell.angle_alpha   90.00
_cell.angle_beta   90.00
_cell.angle_gamma   90.00
#
_symmetry.space_group_name_H-M   'P 1'
#
loop_
_entity.id
_entity.type
_entity.pdbx_description
1 polymer ?
#
loop_
_entity_poly.entity_id
_entity_poly.type
_entity_poly.pdbx_seq_one_letter_code
_entity_poly.pdbx_strand_id
1 'polypeptide(L)'
;MRASPGGPAGIYGKFGATVEFQDGPPGLFLVVSANGDPSALVVVHGGQVALRLNGSGAVVVARMTLTQALSLQRERGIRMVGGIHMNLGRYQALLASLGAVGINQE
;
A
#
# COMPACT_ATOMS: atom_id res chain seq x y z
N MET A 1 35.09 27.29 -12.87
CA MET A 1 34.52 26.61 -14.05
C MET A 1 34.71 25.10 -13.91
N ARG A 2 33.71 24.33 -14.37
CA ARG A 2 33.55 22.84 -14.39
C ARG A 2 33.21 22.16 -13.05
N ALA A 3 32.28 21.20 -12.95
CA ALA A 3 31.05 20.80 -13.67
C ALA A 3 30.35 19.76 -12.76
N SER A 4 29.02 19.80 -12.65
CA SER A 4 28.19 18.83 -11.90
C SER A 4 28.08 17.47 -12.60
N PRO A 5 27.75 16.40 -11.85
CA PRO A 5 26.81 15.37 -12.30
C PRO A 5 25.61 15.39 -11.35
N GLY A 6 24.41 15.76 -11.79
CA GLY A 6 23.59 14.81 -12.55
C GLY A 6 22.80 13.90 -11.60
N GLY A 7 22.04 14.47 -10.66
CA GLY A 7 21.04 13.72 -9.88
C GLY A 7 19.76 13.55 -10.71
N PRO A 8 19.02 12.44 -10.57
CA PRO A 8 17.85 12.17 -11.37
C PRO A 8 16.78 13.24 -11.12
N ALA A 9 16.42 13.96 -12.18
CA ALA A 9 15.33 14.93 -12.21
C ALA A 9 13.98 14.21 -12.12
N GLY A 10 13.68 13.67 -10.93
CA GLY A 10 12.37 13.16 -10.57
C GLY A 10 11.50 14.25 -9.95
N ILE A 11 10.20 13.98 -9.86
CA ILE A 11 9.16 14.76 -9.14
C ILE A 11 9.59 15.38 -7.79
N TYR A 12 10.64 14.88 -7.17
CA TYR A 12 11.33 15.42 -5.99
C TYR A 12 11.89 16.84 -6.16
N GLY A 13 12.14 17.31 -7.40
CA GLY A 13 12.69 18.65 -7.66
C GLY A 13 11.67 19.74 -8.00
N LYS A 14 10.38 19.41 -8.16
CA LYS A 14 9.36 20.39 -8.60
C LYS A 14 8.73 21.20 -7.47
N PHE A 15 8.88 20.75 -6.23
CA PHE A 15 8.46 21.45 -5.04
C PHE A 15 9.72 21.56 -4.19
N GLY A 16 10.17 22.76 -3.85
CA GLY A 16 11.41 23.01 -3.09
C GLY A 16 11.41 22.50 -1.64
N ALA A 17 10.71 21.40 -1.39
CA ALA A 17 10.62 20.68 -0.13
C ALA A 17 10.97 19.22 -0.39
N THR A 18 12.07 18.76 0.20
CA THR A 18 12.34 17.33 0.33
C THR A 18 11.28 16.76 1.25
N VAL A 19 10.31 16.02 0.69
CA VAL A 19 9.32 15.30 1.50
C VAL A 19 9.99 14.02 2.01
N GLU A 20 10.44 14.07 3.25
CA GLU A 20 10.89 12.88 3.97
C GLU A 20 9.66 12.17 4.54
N PHE A 21 9.34 11.00 4.00
CA PHE A 21 8.34 10.13 4.60
C PHE A 21 9.02 9.38 5.74
N GLN A 22 8.61 9.64 6.98
CA GLN A 22 8.95 8.75 8.08
C GLN A 22 8.31 7.39 7.78
N ASP A 23 9.07 6.30 7.91
CA ASP A 23 8.53 4.94 7.84
C ASP A 23 7.55 4.75 9.01
N GLY A 24 6.29 5.06 8.75
CA GLY A 24 5.18 4.82 9.66
C GLY A 24 4.90 3.32 9.80
N PRO A 25 4.14 2.93 10.83
CA PRO A 25 3.74 1.54 11.01
C PRO A 25 2.98 1.01 9.77
N PRO A 26 3.05 -0.30 9.47
CA PRO A 26 2.36 -0.87 8.31
C PRO A 26 0.85 -0.57 8.34
N GLY A 27 0.35 0.01 7.26
CA GLY A 27 -1.06 0.29 7.03
C GLY A 27 -1.70 -0.73 6.07
N LEU A 28 -3.00 -0.59 5.85
CA LEU A 28 -3.73 -1.36 4.83
C LEU A 28 -3.85 -0.55 3.56
N PHE A 29 -3.55 -1.17 2.43
CA PHE A 29 -3.60 -0.58 1.10
C PHE A 29 -4.39 -1.47 0.16
N LEU A 30 -5.28 -0.85 -0.61
CA LEU A 30 -5.98 -1.46 -1.73
C LEU A 30 -5.05 -1.42 -2.94
N VAL A 31 -4.81 -2.58 -3.54
CA VAL A 31 -3.98 -2.72 -4.74
C VAL A 31 -4.86 -3.24 -5.87
N VAL A 32 -4.91 -2.49 -6.97
CA VAL A 32 -5.69 -2.82 -8.17
C VAL A 32 -4.72 -3.04 -9.32
N SER A 33 -4.84 -4.19 -9.97
CA SER A 33 -4.01 -4.58 -11.11
C SER A 33 -4.79 -4.53 -12.43
N ALA A 34 -4.09 -4.26 -13.52
CA ALA A 34 -4.57 -4.39 -14.90
C ALA A 34 -4.53 -5.84 -15.39
N ASN A 35 -3.61 -6.65 -14.86
CA ASN A 35 -3.14 -7.87 -15.51
C ASN A 35 -3.46 -9.16 -14.72
N GLY A 36 -4.36 -9.10 -13.74
CA GLY A 36 -4.67 -10.24 -12.85
C GLY A 36 -4.11 -10.06 -11.45
N ASP A 37 -3.90 -11.15 -10.71
CA ASP A 37 -3.60 -11.11 -9.27
C ASP A 37 -2.25 -10.41 -8.95
N PRO A 38 -2.26 -9.26 -8.24
CA PRO A 38 -1.04 -8.55 -7.83
C PRO A 38 -0.34 -9.17 -6.61
N SER A 39 -0.82 -10.27 -6.03
CA SER A 39 -0.29 -10.88 -4.80
C SER A 39 1.23 -11.10 -4.84
N ALA A 40 1.76 -11.56 -5.97
CA ALA A 40 3.21 -11.79 -6.11
C ALA A 40 4.00 -10.47 -6.04
N LEU A 41 3.52 -9.42 -6.71
CA LEU A 41 4.15 -8.10 -6.67
C LEU A 41 4.10 -7.49 -5.26
N VAL A 42 2.97 -7.67 -4.56
CA VAL A 42 2.83 -7.24 -3.17
C VAL A 42 3.93 -7.87 -2.29
N VAL A 43 4.14 -9.18 -2.42
CA VAL A 43 5.14 -9.91 -1.62
C VAL A 43 6.57 -9.49 -1.97
N VAL A 44 6.88 -9.31 -3.26
CA VAL A 44 8.20 -8.84 -3.73
C VAL A 44 8.55 -7.45 -3.15
N HIS A 45 7.56 -6.58 -2.99
CA HIS A 45 7.73 -5.26 -2.38
C HIS A 45 7.64 -5.29 -0.84
N GLY A 46 7.66 -6.47 -0.23
CA GLY A 46 7.70 -6.66 1.23
C GLY A 46 6.36 -6.45 1.94
N GLY A 47 5.26 -6.40 1.19
CA GLY A 47 3.90 -6.38 1.73
C GLY A 47 3.33 -7.78 1.96
N GLN A 48 2.22 -7.85 2.70
CA GLN A 48 1.49 -9.08 2.95
C GLN A 48 0.05 -8.95 2.45
N VAL A 49 -0.43 -9.90 1.66
CA VAL A 49 -1.84 -9.92 1.22
C VAL A 49 -2.73 -10.28 2.41
N ALA A 50 -3.64 -9.39 2.77
CA ALA A 50 -4.59 -9.57 3.86
C ALA A 50 -5.93 -10.11 3.38
N LEU A 51 -6.40 -9.66 2.21
CA LEU A 51 -7.69 -10.06 1.65
C LEU A 51 -7.68 -9.96 0.12
N ARG A 52 -8.44 -10.84 -0.56
CA ARG A 52 -8.73 -10.74 -1.99
C ARG A 52 -10.19 -10.33 -2.17
N LEU A 53 -10.45 -9.26 -2.93
CA LEU A 53 -11.78 -8.63 -2.97
C LEU A 53 -12.64 -9.02 -4.17
N ASN A 54 -12.07 -9.59 -5.23
CA ASN A 54 -12.85 -10.00 -6.40
C ASN A 54 -12.53 -11.44 -6.83
N GLY A 55 -13.52 -12.10 -7.45
CA GLY A 55 -13.36 -13.43 -8.03
C GLY A 55 -12.38 -13.47 -9.21
N SER A 56 -12.06 -12.33 -9.82
CA SER A 56 -11.03 -12.22 -10.87
C SER A 56 -9.60 -12.08 -10.33
N GLY A 57 -9.41 -11.96 -9.01
CA GLY A 57 -8.10 -11.82 -8.35
C GLY A 57 -7.39 -10.48 -8.56
N ALA A 58 -7.86 -9.61 -9.46
CA ALA A 58 -7.17 -8.37 -9.82
C ALA A 58 -7.16 -7.28 -8.72
N VAL A 59 -7.88 -7.47 -7.61
CA VAL A 59 -7.95 -6.53 -6.50
C VAL A 59 -7.66 -7.24 -5.18
N VAL A 60 -6.64 -6.75 -4.48
CA VAL A 60 -6.26 -7.26 -3.16
C VAL A 60 -6.13 -6.12 -2.16
N VAL A 61 -6.37 -6.43 -0.90
CA VAL A 61 -5.96 -5.62 0.25
C VAL A 61 -4.67 -6.20 0.78
N ALA A 62 -3.68 -5.34 0.98
CA ALA A 62 -2.37 -5.72 1.46
C ALA A 62 -1.91 -4.83 2.62
N ARG A 63 -1.24 -5.44 3.59
CA ARG A 63 -0.57 -4.76 4.70
C ARG A 63 0.86 -4.45 4.30
N MET A 64 1.24 -3.17 4.33
CA MET A 64 2.59 -2.72 3.96
C MET A 64 2.87 -1.32 4.51
N THR A 65 4.13 -0.88 4.50
CA THR A 65 4.48 0.52 4.80
C THR A 65 4.10 1.43 3.63
N LEU A 66 4.01 2.73 3.89
CA LEU A 66 3.74 3.72 2.83
C LEU A 66 4.83 3.69 1.74
N THR A 67 6.09 3.51 2.13
CA THR A 67 7.23 3.40 1.21
C THR A 67 7.06 2.23 0.25
N GLN A 68 6.66 1.06 0.76
CA GLN A 68 6.38 -0.13 -0.04
C GLN A 68 5.19 0.08 -0.98
N ALA A 69 4.12 0.71 -0.50
CA ALA A 69 2.94 1.02 -1.30
C ALA A 69 3.25 1.97 -2.48
N LEU A 70 4.06 3.00 -2.23
CA LEU A 70 4.51 3.94 -3.26
C LEU A 70 5.45 3.29 -4.28
N SER A 71 6.29 2.36 -3.82
CA SER A 71 7.14 1.55 -4.70
C SER A 71 6.29 0.67 -5.61
N LEU A 72 5.32 -0.05 -5.04
CA LEU A 72 4.41 -0.93 -5.77
C LEU A 72 3.55 -0.16 -6.79
N GLN A 73 3.15 1.08 -6.49
CA GLN A 73 2.38 1.92 -7.41
C GLN A 73 3.13 2.20 -8.73
N ARG A 74 4.46 2.11 -8.74
CA ARG A 74 5.28 2.34 -9.94
C ARG A 74 5.43 1.09 -10.80
N GLU A 75 4.98 -0.07 -10.32
CA GLU A 75 5.10 -1.32 -11.06
C GLU A 75 4.20 -1.35 -12.30
N ARG A 76 4.73 -1.90 -13.39
CA ARG A 76 3.96 -2.07 -14.61
C ARG A 76 2.83 -3.06 -14.36
N GLY A 77 1.61 -2.63 -14.68
CA GLY A 77 0.41 -3.45 -14.48
C GLY A 77 -0.31 -3.16 -13.16
N ILE A 78 0.26 -2.37 -12.25
CA ILE A 78 -0.51 -1.81 -11.13
C ILE A 78 -1.23 -0.56 -11.62
N ARG A 79 -2.56 -0.58 -11.52
CA ARG A 79 -3.43 0.57 -11.89
C ARG A 79 -3.53 1.56 -10.75
N MET A 80 -3.59 1.06 -9.53
CA MET A 80 -3.83 1.89 -8.35
C MET A 80 -3.29 1.20 -7.10
N VAL A 81 -2.68 2.01 -6.23
CA VAL A 81 -2.47 1.67 -4.82
C VAL A 81 -3.08 2.80 -4.00
N GLY A 82 -4.01 2.47 -3.11
CA GLY A 82 -4.72 3.46 -2.29
C GLY A 82 -4.76 3.05 -0.83
N GLY A 83 -4.41 3.96 0.07
CA GLY A 83 -4.54 3.72 1.51
C GLY A 83 -5.99 3.46 1.89
N ILE A 84 -6.23 2.39 2.63
CA ILE A 84 -7.54 2.10 3.20
C ILE A 84 -7.61 2.81 4.54
N HIS A 85 -8.28 3.96 4.55
CA HIS A 85 -8.65 4.59 5.81
C HIS A 85 -9.84 3.82 6.40
N MET A 86 -9.54 2.72 7.08
CA MET A 86 -10.56 1.91 7.70
C MET A 86 -10.99 2.62 8.98
N ASN A 87 -12.26 3.04 9.03
CA ASN A 87 -12.84 3.52 10.28
C ASN A 87 -12.86 2.33 11.27
N LEU A 88 -11.95 2.36 12.24
CA LEU A 88 -11.76 1.28 13.22
C LEU A 88 -13.06 0.94 13.96
N GLY A 89 -13.90 1.93 14.27
CA GLY A 89 -15.21 1.70 14.89
C GLY A 89 -16.15 0.89 13.99
N ARG A 90 -16.20 1.20 12.68
CA ARG A 90 -16.99 0.42 11.72
C ARG A 90 -16.43 -0.98 11.48
N TYR A 91 -15.10 -1.12 11.48
CA TYR A 91 -14.44 -2.41 11.33
C TYR A 91 -14.68 -3.32 12.55
N GLN A 92 -14.56 -2.80 13.77
CA GLN A 92 -14.87 -3.53 14.99
C GLN A 92 -16.35 -3.94 15.05
N ALA A 93 -17.27 -3.05 14.64
CA ALA A 93 -18.68 -3.38 14.54
C ALA A 93 -18.96 -4.48 13.51
N LEU A 94 -18.27 -4.46 12.36
CA LEU A 94 -18.35 -5.50 11.35
C LEU A 94 -17.80 -6.84 11.89
N LEU A 95 -16.62 -6.84 12.50
CA LEU A 95 -16.04 -8.04 13.11
C LEU A 95 -16.98 -8.64 14.17
N ALA A 96 -17.53 -7.81 15.05
CA ALA A 96 -18.51 -8.23 16.05
C ALA A 96 -19.76 -8.83 15.38
N SER A 97 -20.26 -8.23 14.28
CA SER A 97 -21.42 -8.75 13.54
C SER A 97 -21.14 -10.08 12.81
N LEU A 98 -19.88 -10.34 12.44
CA LEU A 98 -19.42 -11.59 11.84
C LEU A 98 -19.08 -12.66 12.88
N GLY A 99 -19.30 -12.38 14.17
CA GLY A 99 -19.00 -13.31 15.26
C GLY A 99 -17.51 -13.41 15.60
N ALA A 100 -16.67 -12.52 15.05
CA ALA A 100 -15.30 -12.36 15.52
C ALA A 100 -15.34 -11.64 16.87
N VAL A 101 -15.58 -12.41 17.92
CA VAL A 101 -15.38 -11.96 19.30
C VAL A 101 -13.91 -11.63 19.43
N GLY A 102 -13.61 -10.38 19.80
CA GLY A 102 -12.24 -9.94 20.04
C GLY A 102 -11.51 -10.97 20.88
N ILE A 103 -10.34 -11.38 20.41
CA ILE A 103 -9.32 -12.00 21.25
C ILE A 103 -8.86 -10.88 22.19
N ASN A 104 -9.66 -10.60 23.22
CA ASN A 104 -9.28 -9.73 24.31
C ASN A 104 -8.82 -10.62 25.47
N GLN A 105 -7.62 -10.29 25.94
CA GLN A 105 -6.93 -10.65 27.19
C GLN A 105 -5.52 -11.14 26.80
N GLU A 106 -4.45 -10.38 27.00
CA GLU A 106 -4.07 -9.66 28.23
C GLU A 106 -3.52 -8.23 28.00
#